data_AF-A0A8S2TRE9-F1
#
_entry.id   AF-A0A8S2TRE9-F1
#
_cell.length_a   1.000
_cell.length_b   1.000
_cell.length_c   1.000
_cell.angle_alpha   90.00
_cell.angle_beta   90.00
_cell.angle_gamma   90.00
#
_symmetry.space_group_name_H-M   'P 1'
#
loop_
_entity.id
_entity.type
_entity.pdbx_description
1 polymer ?
#
loop_
_entity_poly.entity_id
_entity_poly.type
_entity_poly.pdbx_seq_one_letter_code
_entity_poly.pdbx_strand_id
1 'polypeptide(L)' 'IRKHEHSYRDRFNDELIRLQLHRYPWRLTEINQNYELCPSYPKYCVVPSTIIDEEISEAAKFRSCRRFPTIVW' A
#
# COMPACT_ATOMS: atom_id res chain seq x y z
N ILE A 1 9.69 -17.33 -11.18
CA ILE A 1 9.53 -16.27 -10.16
C ILE A 1 8.82 -15.04 -10.72
N ARG A 2 9.33 -14.38 -11.78
CA ARG A 2 8.70 -13.15 -12.35
C ARG A 2 7.25 -13.26 -12.84
N LYS A 3 6.82 -14.42 -13.37
CA LYS A 3 5.42 -14.61 -13.83
C LYS A 3 4.38 -14.52 -12.72
N HIS A 4 4.73 -14.93 -11.49
CA HIS A 4 3.83 -14.93 -10.35
C HIS A 4 3.62 -13.52 -9.77
N GLU A 5 4.65 -12.68 -9.83
CA GLU A 5 4.61 -11.31 -9.31
C GLU A 5 3.76 -10.38 -10.20
N HIS A 6 3.84 -10.55 -11.52
CA HIS A 6 2.94 -9.88 -12.46
C HIS A 6 1.47 -10.24 -12.13
N SER A 7 1.19 -11.53 -11.99
CA SER A 7 -0.16 -12.03 -11.65
C SER A 7 -0.73 -11.46 -10.34
N TYR A 8 0.10 -11.21 -9.32
CA TYR A 8 -0.38 -10.61 -8.06
C TYR A 8 -0.72 -9.13 -8.24
N ARG A 9 0.18 -8.36 -8.88
CA ARG A 9 -0.02 -6.92 -9.12
C ARG A 9 -1.25 -6.70 -10.00
N ASP A 10 -1.46 -7.55 -11.00
CA ASP A 10 -2.62 -7.47 -11.90
C ASP A 10 -3.94 -7.68 -11.14
N ARG A 11 -4.07 -8.78 -10.37
CA ARG A 11 -5.28 -9.03 -9.55
C ARG A 11 -5.53 -7.93 -8.52
N PHE A 12 -4.46 -7.41 -7.90
CA PHE A 12 -4.58 -6.32 -6.95
C PHE A 12 -5.12 -5.06 -7.63
N ASN A 13 -4.60 -4.72 -8.82
CA ASN A 13 -5.08 -3.58 -9.60
C ASN A 13 -6.54 -3.75 -10.05
N ASP A 14 -6.95 -4.95 -10.45
CA ASP A 14 -8.35 -5.24 -10.80
C ASP A 14 -9.28 -4.93 -9.62
N GLU A 15 -8.89 -5.31 -8.39
CA GLU A 15 -9.64 -4.99 -7.18
C GLU A 15 -9.66 -3.49 -6.87
N LEU A 16 -8.55 -2.77 -7.07
CA LEU A 16 -8.52 -1.30 -6.94
C LEU A 16 -9.42 -0.61 -7.95
N ILE A 17 -9.55 -1.16 -9.16
CA ILE A 17 -10.46 -0.65 -10.19
C ILE A 17 -11.89 -0.91 -9.78
N ARG A 18 -12.23 -2.15 -9.39
CA ARG A 18 -13.56 -2.55 -8.96
C ARG A 18 -14.07 -1.73 -7.76
N LEU A 19 -13.18 -1.40 -6.81
CA LEU A 19 -13.48 -0.58 -5.63
C LEU A 19 -13.33 0.93 -5.85
N GLN A 20 -12.91 1.37 -7.05
CA GLN A 20 -12.66 2.78 -7.37
C GLN A 20 -11.58 3.46 -6.48
N LEU A 21 -10.62 2.68 -5.98
CA LEU A 21 -9.50 3.14 -5.15
C LEU A 21 -8.24 3.53 -5.93
N HIS A 22 -8.28 3.42 -7.26
CA HIS A 22 -7.17 3.76 -8.17
C HIS A 22 -7.11 5.26 -8.52
N ARG A 23 -7.94 6.10 -7.90
CA ARG A 23 -8.10 7.53 -8.22
C ARG A 23 -8.31 8.36 -6.96
N TYR A 24 -8.24 9.68 -7.11
CA TYR A 24 -8.54 10.64 -6.04
C TYR A 24 -9.84 10.27 -5.29
N PRO A 25 -9.85 10.31 -3.93
CA PRO A 25 -8.81 10.84 -3.04
C PRO A 25 -7.75 9.80 -2.61
N TRP A 26 -7.58 8.71 -3.35
CA TRP A 26 -6.69 7.60 -2.99
C TRP A 26 -5.50 7.47 -3.95
N ARG A 27 -4.40 6.94 -3.43
CA ARG A 27 -3.23 6.52 -4.20
C ARG A 27 -2.70 5.18 -3.71
N LEU A 28 -2.02 4.47 -4.61
CA LEU A 28 -1.18 3.35 -4.26
C LEU A 28 0.17 3.86 -3.74
N THR A 29 0.64 3.34 -2.61
CA THR A 29 2.02 3.54 -2.15
C THR A 29 2.85 2.28 -2.34
N GLU A 30 4.08 2.46 -2.82
CA GLU A 30 5.10 1.41 -2.95
C GLU A 30 6.13 1.47 -1.82
N ILE A 31 5.89 2.29 -0.78
CA ILE A 31 6.82 2.48 0.36
C ILE A 31 7.20 1.18 1.07
N ASN A 32 6.32 0.16 1.02
CA ASN A 32 6.54 -1.13 1.64
C ASN A 32 6.89 -2.24 0.62
N GLN A 33 7.33 -1.89 -0.60
CA GLN A 33 7.60 -2.87 -1.66
C GLN A 33 8.62 -3.95 -1.25
N ASN A 34 9.60 -3.57 -0.41
CA ASN A 34 10.63 -4.45 0.12
C ASN A 34 10.32 -4.97 1.54
N TYR A 35 9.12 -4.70 2.07
CA TYR A 35 8.70 -5.07 3.43
C TYR A 35 9.52 -4.43 4.57
N GLU A 36 10.27 -3.37 4.28
CA GLU A 36 11.16 -2.70 5.25
C GLU A 36 10.39 -1.87 6.29
N LEU A 37 9.36 -1.13 5.84
CA LEU A 37 8.56 -0.28 6.70
C LEU A 37 7.70 -1.12 7.65
N CYS A 38 6.93 -2.07 7.12
CA CYS A 38 6.13 -3.00 7.92
C CYS A 38 6.19 -4.42 7.33
N PRO A 39 6.95 -5.34 7.96
CA PRO A 39 7.11 -6.71 7.45
C PRO A 39 5.81 -7.51 7.37
N SER A 40 4.80 -7.13 8.16
CA SER A 40 3.49 -7.81 8.22
C SER A 40 2.45 -7.28 7.22
N TYR A 41 2.78 -6.21 6.48
CA TYR A 41 1.90 -5.62 5.48
C TYR A 41 2.24 -6.11 4.07
N PRO A 42 1.29 -6.03 3.13
CA PRO A 42 1.56 -6.28 1.72
C PRO A 42 2.60 -5.30 1.14
N LYS A 43 3.16 -5.65 -0.03
CA LYS A 43 4.09 -4.78 -0.79
C LYS A 43 3.47 -3.43 -1.16
N TYR A 44 2.18 -3.45 -1.49
CA TYR A 44 1.42 -2.30 -1.95
C TYR A 44 0.28 -2.02 -0.97
N CYS A 45 0.13 -0.75 -0.60
CA CYS A 45 -0.89 -0.29 0.34
C CYS A 45 -1.63 0.91 -0.27
N VAL A 46 -2.90 1.11 0.10
CA VAL A 46 -3.69 2.24 -0.40
C VAL A 46 -3.80 3.30 0.70
N VAL A 47 -3.47 4.54 0.35
CA VAL A 47 -3.42 5.68 1.27
C VAL A 47 -4.07 6.90 0.61
N PRO A 48 -4.46 7.93 1.38
CA PRO A 48 -4.93 9.18 0.81
C PRO A 48 -3.88 9.78 -0.15
N SER A 49 -4.34 10.31 -1.29
CA SER A 49 -3.48 10.90 -2.32
C SER A 49 -2.74 12.15 -1.86
N THR A 50 -3.22 12.79 -0.79
CA THR A 50 -2.62 14.00 -0.22
C THR A 50 -1.44 13.73 0.70
N ILE A 51 -1.27 12.49 1.17
CA ILE A 51 -0.22 12.12 2.11
C ILE A 51 1.01 11.63 1.33
N ILE A 52 2.19 12.12 1.65
CA ILE A 52 3.48 11.69 1.05
C ILE A 52 4.12 10.53 1.84
N ASP A 53 5.06 9.82 1.23
CA ASP A 53 5.66 8.62 1.82
C ASP A 53 6.48 8.91 3.10
N GLU A 54 7.05 10.11 3.21
CA GLU A 54 7.73 10.60 4.41
C GLU A 54 6.75 10.70 5.60
N GLU A 55 5.55 11.23 5.39
CA GLU A 55 4.52 11.34 6.43
C GLU A 55 4.04 9.95 6.89
N ILE A 56 3.95 8.98 5.97
CA ILE A 56 3.63 7.59 6.30
C ILE A 56 4.73 6.98 7.16
N SER A 57 6.00 7.24 6.83
CA SER A 57 7.16 6.76 7.58
C SER A 57 7.17 7.31 9.01
N GLU A 58 6.89 8.60 9.18
CA GLU A 58 6.75 9.20 10.50
C GLU A 58 5.56 8.63 11.28
N ALA A 59 4.38 8.52 10.66
CA ALA A 59 3.19 7.95 11.29
C ALA A 59 3.40 6.48 11.73
N ALA A 60 4.15 5.70 10.95
CA ALA A 60 4.45 4.30 11.26
C ALA A 60 5.27 4.15 12.55
N LYS A 61 6.15 5.11 12.90
CA LYS A 61 6.93 5.07 14.15
C LYS A 61 6.05 5.08 15.41
N PHE A 62 4.86 5.65 15.32
CA PHE A 62 3.89 5.75 16.43
C PHE A 62 2.86 4.60 16.46
N ARG A 63 3.02 3.58 15.62
CA ARG A 63 2.11 2.43 15.54
C ARG A 63 2.86 1.15 15.89
N SER A 64 2.24 0.30 16.71
CA SER A 64 2.78 -1.02 17.03
C SER A 64 3.09 -1.80 15.76
N CYS A 65 4.28 -2.41 15.71
CA CYS A 65 4.79 -3.14 14.54
C CYS A 65 4.83 -2.31 13.24
N ARG A 66 4.83 -0.97 13.34
CA ARG A 66 4.82 -0.05 12.20
C ARG A 66 3.64 -0.23 11.25
N ARG A 67 2.51 -0.75 11.76
CA ARG A 67 1.27 -0.98 11.02
C ARG A 67 0.54 0.34 10.81
N PHE A 68 1.01 1.12 9.84
CA PHE A 68 0.45 2.42 9.49
C PHE A 68 -1.01 2.28 8.99
N PRO A 69 -1.87 3.29 9.16
CA PRO A 69 -3.22 3.25 8.64
C PRO A 69 -3.23 3.13 7.10
N THR A 70 -3.98 2.17 6.56
CA THR A 70 -4.17 1.96 5.13
C THR A 70 -5.57 1.38 4.91
N ILE A 71 -6.14 1.51 3.70
CA ILE A 71 -7.42 0.86 3.37
C ILE A 71 -7.24 -0.67 3.38
N VAL A 72 -8.22 -1.36 3.94
CA VAL A 72 -8.36 -2.83 3.91
C VAL A 72 -9.73 -3.18 3.35
N TRP A 73 -9.80 -4.22 2.49
CA TRP A 73 -11.04 -4.79 1.96
C TRP A 73 -10.81 -6.24 1.52
#